data_AF-A0A4Z0GLB1-F1
#
_entry.id   AF-A0A4Z0GLB1-F1
#
_cell.length_a   1.000
_cell.length_b   1.000
_cell.length_c   1.000
_cell.angle_alpha   90.00
_cell.angle_beta   90.00
_cell.angle_gamma   90.00
#
_symmetry.space_group_name_H-M   'P 1'
#
loop_
_entity.id
_entity.type
_entity.pdbx_description
1 polymer ?
#
loop_
_entity_poly.entity_id
_entity_poly.type
_entity_poly.pdbx_seq_one_letter_code
_entity_poly.pdbx_strand_id
1 'polypeptide(L)'
;MKHEEKQTFIKDQEIRITEFYQYNVPSFKAITFTGNRTLPTGSVSIYGYINSNKKLSFSATISLGSGEKNFEADGGFTDELDQLMRKDVKTVSQIEKIKKEQK
;
A
#
# COMPACT_ATOMS: atom_id res chain seq x y z
N MET A 1 -8.05 5.12 19.21
CA MET A 1 -7.01 6.02 18.66
C MET A 1 -7.48 7.44 18.80
N LYS A 2 -6.66 8.29 19.42
CA LYS A 2 -6.81 9.74 19.33
C LYS A 2 -6.58 10.18 17.88
N HIS A 3 -7.10 11.35 17.49
CA HIS A 3 -7.03 11.83 16.10
C HIS A 3 -5.59 11.88 15.57
N GLU A 4 -4.64 12.34 16.39
CA GLU A 4 -3.22 12.44 16.02
C GLU A 4 -2.56 11.08 15.77
N GLU A 5 -2.84 10.08 16.63
CA GLU A 5 -2.32 8.71 16.47
C GLU A 5 -2.81 8.07 15.17
N LYS A 6 -4.06 8.35 14.79
CA LYS A 6 -4.63 7.88 13.52
C LYS A 6 -3.93 8.53 12.33
N GLN A 7 -3.66 9.84 12.37
CA GLN A 7 -2.99 10.53 11.27
C GLN A 7 -1.56 10.03 11.07
N THR A 8 -0.80 9.85 12.15
CA THR A 8 0.54 9.26 12.09
C THR A 8 0.49 7.86 11.52
N PHE A 9 -0.43 7.02 12.02
CA PHE A 9 -0.64 5.68 11.49
C PHE A 9 -0.90 5.66 9.98
N ILE A 10 -1.82 6.51 9.49
CA ILE A 10 -2.12 6.59 8.05
C ILE A 10 -0.88 6.96 7.24
N LYS A 11 -0.10 7.95 7.68
CA LYS A 11 1.13 8.37 7.00
C LYS A 11 2.17 7.25 6.93
N ASP A 12 2.32 6.49 8.02
CA ASP A 12 3.22 5.33 8.04
C ASP A 12 2.78 4.26 7.02
N GLN A 13 1.47 4.01 6.91
CA GLN A 13 0.93 3.09 5.91
C GLN A 13 1.09 3.60 4.48
N GLU A 14 0.91 4.90 4.24
CA GLU A 14 1.15 5.52 2.93
C GLU A 14 2.60 5.33 2.47
N ILE A 15 3.57 5.42 3.38
CA ILE A 15 4.99 5.13 3.08
C ILE A 15 5.16 3.67 2.66
N ARG A 16 4.59 2.72 3.41
CA ARG A 16 4.68 1.29 3.09
C ARG A 16 4.01 0.93 1.76
N ILE A 17 2.84 1.52 1.48
CA ILE A 17 2.14 1.34 0.21
C ILE A 17 2.98 1.90 -0.95
N THR A 18 3.61 3.05 -0.75
CA THR A 18 4.51 3.65 -1.74
C THR A 18 5.69 2.73 -2.04
N GLU A 19 6.31 2.16 -1.00
CA GLU A 19 7.43 1.22 -1.15
C GLU A 19 7.02 -0.06 -1.91
N PHE A 20 5.85 -0.60 -1.61
CA PHE A 20 5.28 -1.75 -2.30
C PHE A 20 5.13 -1.48 -3.81
N TYR A 21 4.46 -0.39 -4.19
CA TYR A 21 4.26 -0.08 -5.62
C TYR A 21 5.56 0.31 -6.31
N GLN A 22 6.46 1.04 -5.64
CA GLN A 22 7.76 1.40 -6.20
C GLN A 22 8.60 0.17 -6.56
N TYR A 23 8.53 -0.89 -5.75
CA TYR A 23 9.25 -2.13 -6.04
C TYR A 23 8.51 -3.00 -7.06
N ASN A 24 7.21 -3.21 -6.86
CA ASN A 24 6.43 -4.19 -7.61
C ASN A 24 5.94 -3.69 -8.96
N VAL A 25 5.94 -2.37 -9.23
CA VAL A 25 5.58 -1.81 -10.54
C VAL A 25 6.83 -1.21 -11.18
N PRO A 26 7.47 -1.89 -12.15
CA PRO A 26 8.72 -1.40 -12.77
C PRO A 26 8.58 -0.02 -13.44
N SER A 27 7.38 0.32 -13.93
CA SER A 27 7.06 1.61 -14.54
C SER A 27 6.58 2.67 -13.53
N PHE A 28 6.76 2.45 -12.22
CA PHE A 28 6.34 3.39 -11.19
C PHE A 28 7.08 4.73 -11.29
N LYS A 29 6.33 5.83 -11.19
CA LYS A 29 6.86 7.20 -11.20
C LYS A 29 6.38 8.01 -10.00
N ALA A 30 5.09 7.92 -9.69
CA ALA A 30 4.47 8.68 -8.61
C ALA A 30 3.22 7.96 -8.11
N ILE A 31 2.82 8.29 -6.87
CA ILE A 31 1.59 7.81 -6.23
C ILE A 31 0.75 9.00 -5.80
N THR A 32 -0.56 8.86 -5.82
CA THR A 32 -1.50 9.86 -5.31
C THR A 32 -2.54 9.18 -4.45
N PHE A 33 -2.58 9.53 -3.17
CA PHE A 33 -3.60 9.07 -2.24
C PHE A 33 -4.85 9.94 -2.36
N THR A 34 -6.00 9.30 -2.48
CA THR A 34 -7.30 9.97 -2.64
C THR A 34 -8.12 9.99 -1.35
N GLY A 35 -7.75 9.17 -0.36
CA GLY A 35 -8.37 9.18 0.96
C GLY A 35 -8.23 7.86 1.70
N ASN A 36 -8.78 7.81 2.91
CA ASN A 36 -8.85 6.60 3.73
C ASN A 36 -10.22 6.46 4.38
N ARG A 37 -10.60 5.23 4.69
CA ARG A 37 -11.85 4.88 5.38
C ARG A 37 -11.58 3.82 6.43
N THR A 38 -12.12 4.00 7.63
CA THR A 38 -12.20 2.93 8.63
C THR A 38 -13.46 2.11 8.36
N LEU A 39 -13.29 0.79 8.21
CA LEU A 39 -14.37 -0.16 8.00
C LEU A 39 -15.02 -0.54 9.35
N PRO A 40 -16.29 -0.99 9.36
CA PRO A 40 -16.97 -1.43 10.58
C PRO A 40 -16.24 -2.56 11.32
N THR A 41 -15.45 -3.36 10.60
CA THR A 41 -14.61 -4.44 11.15
C THR A 41 -13.39 -3.93 11.93
N GLY A 42 -13.14 -2.62 11.94
CA GLY A 42 -11.95 -2.01 12.53
C GLY A 42 -10.75 -1.92 11.57
N SER A 43 -10.82 -2.52 10.38
CA SER A 43 -9.78 -2.37 9.36
C SER A 43 -9.77 -0.96 8.76
N VAL A 44 -8.63 -0.56 8.22
CA VAL A 44 -8.46 0.72 7.51
C VAL A 44 -8.20 0.44 6.05
N SER A 45 -8.98 1.05 5.15
CA SER A 45 -8.71 1.02 3.72
C SER A 45 -8.20 2.39 3.26
N ILE A 46 -7.07 2.41 2.56
CA ILE A 46 -6.45 3.58 1.93
C ILE A 46 -6.61 3.45 0.42
N TYR A 47 -6.97 4.52 -0.26
CA TYR A 47 -7.26 4.54 -1.69
C TYR A 47 -6.30 5.48 -2.41
N GLY A 48 -5.98 5.15 -3.65
CA GLY A 48 -5.15 6.01 -4.49
C GLY A 48 -5.01 5.49 -5.91
N TYR A 49 -4.15 6.15 -6.67
CA TYR A 49 -3.73 5.73 -7.99
C TYR A 49 -2.26 6.06 -8.22
N ILE A 50 -1.63 5.41 -9.20
CA ILE A 50 -0.23 5.66 -9.56
C ILE A 50 -0.10 6.35 -10.93
N ASN A 51 1.06 6.96 -11.16
CA ASN A 51 1.47 7.59 -12.43
C ASN A 51 0.48 8.63 -12.97
N SER A 52 -0.22 9.33 -12.08
CA SER A 52 -1.27 10.30 -12.42
C SER A 52 -2.40 9.72 -13.29
N ASN A 53 -2.56 8.40 -13.32
CA ASN A 53 -3.55 7.71 -14.14
C ASN A 53 -4.59 7.03 -13.25
N LYS A 54 -5.82 7.54 -13.26
CA LYS A 54 -6.94 6.98 -12.49
C LYS A 54 -7.33 5.55 -12.90
N LYS A 55 -6.92 5.08 -14.08
CA LYS A 55 -7.08 3.66 -14.45
C LYS A 55 -6.12 2.75 -13.70
N LEU A 56 -5.05 3.28 -13.11
CA LEU A 56 -4.09 2.55 -12.28
C LEU A 56 -4.42 2.76 -10.80
N SER A 57 -5.68 2.52 -10.44
CA SER A 57 -6.20 2.74 -9.08
C SER A 57 -6.00 1.52 -8.20
N PHE A 58 -5.90 1.77 -6.90
CA PHE A 58 -5.80 0.73 -5.88
C PHE A 58 -6.57 1.07 -4.60
N SER A 59 -6.83 0.03 -3.82
CA SER A 59 -7.20 0.07 -2.42
C SER A 59 -6.22 -0.79 -1.63
N ALA A 60 -5.73 -0.29 -0.51
CA ALA A 60 -4.86 -1.01 0.41
C ALA A 60 -5.60 -1.18 1.73
N THR A 61 -5.74 -2.42 2.21
CA THR A 61 -6.49 -2.73 3.42
C THR A 61 -5.55 -3.19 4.52
N ILE A 62 -5.68 -2.58 5.70
CA ILE A 62 -4.87 -2.88 6.88
C ILE A 62 -5.80 -3.38 7.98
N SER A 63 -5.63 -4.65 8.36
CA SER A 63 -6.47 -5.33 9.35
C SER A 63 -5.96 -5.11 10.76
N LEU A 64 -6.55 -4.15 11.49
CA LEU A 64 -6.15 -3.83 12.85
C LEU A 64 -6.50 -4.92 13.89
N GLY A 65 -7.30 -5.93 13.51
CA GLY A 65 -7.82 -6.96 14.41
C GLY A 65 -7.00 -8.25 14.52
N SER A 66 -6.02 -8.49 13.64
CA SER A 66 -5.33 -9.79 13.51
C SER A 66 -3.86 -9.78 13.94
N GLY A 67 -3.39 -8.73 14.62
CA GLY A 67 -2.01 -8.62 15.11
C GLY A 67 -1.01 -8.07 14.10
N GLU A 68 -1.28 -8.18 12.80
CA GLU A 68 -0.55 -7.46 11.75
C GLU A 68 -0.99 -6.01 11.73
N LYS A 69 -0.11 -5.11 12.18
CA LYS A 69 -0.44 -3.69 12.35
C LYS A 69 -0.16 -2.87 11.10
N ASN A 70 0.53 -3.43 10.12
CA ASN A 70 1.05 -2.69 8.98
C ASN A 70 0.66 -3.35 7.67
N PHE A 71 0.55 -2.54 6.62
CA PHE A 71 0.35 -2.98 5.25
C PHE A 71 1.52 -3.86 4.77
N GLU A 72 1.19 -5.01 4.18
CA GLU A 72 2.14 -5.93 3.56
C GLU A 72 1.93 -6.07 2.05
N ALA A 73 0.69 -6.38 1.64
CA ALA A 73 0.26 -6.43 0.24
C ALA A 73 -1.27 -6.40 0.08
N ASP A 74 -2.04 -6.46 1.18
CA ASP A 74 -3.48 -6.69 1.14
C ASP A 74 -4.26 -5.52 0.56
N GLY A 75 -5.13 -5.81 -0.40
CA GLY A 75 -5.85 -4.78 -1.11
C GLY A 75 -6.39 -5.26 -2.44
N GLY A 76 -6.97 -4.32 -3.19
CA GLY A 76 -7.38 -4.52 -4.57
C GLY A 76 -6.73 -3.49 -5.47
N PHE A 77 -6.65 -3.80 -6.75
CA PHE A 77 -6.18 -2.89 -7.78
C PHE A 77 -6.94 -3.20 -9.08
N THR A 78 -6.88 -2.26 -10.02
CA THR A 78 -7.48 -2.44 -11.34
C THR A 78 -6.70 -3.45 -12.19
N ASP A 79 -7.37 -4.06 -13.17
CA ASP A 79 -6.72 -4.99 -14.12
C ASP A 79 -5.58 -4.31 -14.88
N GLU A 80 -5.70 -3.03 -15.21
CA GLU A 80 -4.63 -2.28 -15.85
C GLU A 80 -3.40 -2.10 -14.95
N LEU A 81 -3.58 -2.03 -13.63
CA LEU A 81 -2.48 -1.98 -12.68
C LEU A 81 -1.84 -3.35 -12.49
N ASP A 82 -2.65 -4.41 -12.45
CA ASP A 82 -2.16 -5.80 -12.35
C ASP A 82 -1.19 -6.16 -13.49
N GLN A 83 -1.54 -5.78 -14.72
CA GLN A 83 -0.70 -6.01 -15.90
C GLN A 83 0.68 -5.33 -15.84
N LEU A 84 0.82 -4.28 -15.01
CA LEU A 84 2.09 -3.56 -14.82
C LEU A 84 2.89 -4.09 -13.64
N MET A 85 2.31 -4.94 -12.80
CA MET A 85 3.01 -5.53 -11.67
C MET A 85 4.00 -6.60 -12.12
N ARG A 86 5.05 -6.79 -11.33
CA ARG A 86 5.95 -7.95 -11.46
C ARG A 86 5.16 -9.23 -11.27
N LYS A 87 5.57 -10.28 -11.99
CA LYS A 87 5.00 -11.63 -11.82
C LYS A 87 5.21 -12.18 -10.41
N ASP A 88 6.34 -11.84 -9.79
CA ASP A 88 6.71 -12.28 -8.45
C ASP A 88 6.55 -11.15 -7.42
N VAL A 89 5.31 -10.68 -7.25
CA VAL A 89 4.97 -9.63 -6.28
C VAL A 89 5.57 -9.96 -4.90
N LYS A 90 6.25 -8.97 -4.32
CA LYS A 90 6.84 -9.05 -2.98
C LYS A 90 6.04 -8.24 -1.99
N THR A 91 5.86 -8.76 -0.78
CA THR A 91 5.32 -7.98 0.33
C THR A 91 6.34 -6.94 0.81
N VAL A 92 5.89 -5.92 1.53
CA VAL A 92 6.78 -4.89 2.09
C VAL A 92 7.89 -5.52 2.95
N SER A 93 7.56 -6.47 3.83
CA SER A 93 8.56 -7.17 4.64
C SER A 93 9.60 -7.95 3.81
N GLN A 94 9.21 -8.51 2.66
CA GLN A 94 10.16 -9.16 1.75
C GLN A 94 11.06 -8.13 1.05
N ILE A 95 10.49 -6.99 0.62
CA ILE A 95 11.24 -5.88 0.02
C ILE A 95 12.29 -5.34 1.00
N GLU A 96 11.90 -5.12 2.26
CA GLU A 96 12.80 -4.66 3.31
C GLU A 96 13.97 -5.62 3.54
N LYS A 97 13.73 -6.94 3.51
CA LYS A 97 14.79 -7.96 3.62
C LYS A 97 15.75 -7.90 2.44
N ILE A 98 15.22 -7.86 1.20
CA ILE A 98 16.02 -7.77 -0.02
C ILE A 98 16.91 -6.51 -0.01
N LYS A 99 16.36 -5.36 0.41
CA LYS A 99 17.12 -4.10 0.52
C LYS A 99 18.22 -4.15 1.57
N LYS A 100 18.03 -4.90 2.66
CA LYS A 100 19.06 -5.10 3.71
C LYS A 100 20.17 -6.02 3.24
N GLU A 101 19.86 -7.07 2.49
CA GLU A 101 20.84 -8.03 1.95
C GLU A 101 21.68 -7.46 0.80
N GLN A 102 21.17 -6.43 0.10
CA GLN A 102 21.89 -5.72 -0.96
C GLN A 102 22.77 -4.56 -0.44
N LYS A 103 22.80 -4.33 0.88
CA LYS A 103 23.59 -3.29 1.54
C LYS A 103 24.82 -3.88 2.21
#